data_AF-A0A7J7MDG4-F1
#
_entry.id   AF-A0A7J7MDG4-F1
#
_cell.length_a   1.000
_cell.length_b   1.000
_cell.length_c   1.000
_cell.angle_alpha   90.00
_cell.angle_beta   90.00
_cell.angle_gamma   90.00
#
_symmetry.space_group_name_H-M   'P 1'
#
loop_
_entity.id
_entity.type
_entity.pdbx_description
1 polymer ?
#
loop_
_entity_poly.entity_id
_entity_poly.type
_entity_poly.pdbx_seq_one_letter_code
_entity_poly.pdbx_strand_id
1 'polypeptide(L)'
;MSKGGAQLLANVASKSNDPQTLRMLAGATTNLCGNQKLHEMLIEDDGIKALLGMAQCGNSDIIAQVARGLANFAKYESRATIQGYRSGRSLLMEDGALFVVDYQLYCYFVFNQTSY
;
A
#
# COMPACT_ATOMS: atom_id res chain seq x y z
N MET A 1 -18.59 7.32 -1.13
CA MET A 1 -18.96 6.27 -0.15
C MET A 1 -18.01 5.11 -0.31
N SER A 2 -17.11 4.93 0.66
CA SER A 2 -16.40 3.67 0.83
C SER A 2 -17.41 2.53 0.93
N LYS A 3 -17.10 1.40 0.27
CA LYS A 3 -17.89 0.17 0.40
C LYS A 3 -17.41 -0.70 1.58
N GLY A 4 -16.46 -0.20 2.38
CA GLY A 4 -15.89 -0.88 3.54
C GLY A 4 -15.01 -2.09 3.21
N GLY A 5 -14.73 -2.34 1.93
CA GLY A 5 -13.97 -3.50 1.49
C GLY A 5 -12.52 -3.45 1.94
N ALA A 6 -11.87 -2.28 1.82
CA ALA A 6 -10.49 -2.13 2.29
C ALA A 6 -10.42 -2.16 3.82
N GLN A 7 -11.40 -1.56 4.50
CA GLN A 7 -11.48 -1.63 5.96
C GLN A 7 -11.71 -3.06 6.48
N LEU A 8 -12.50 -3.88 5.77
CA LEU A 8 -12.66 -5.30 6.09
C LEU A 8 -11.33 -6.05 5.90
N LEU A 9 -10.62 -5.83 4.79
CA LEU A 9 -9.30 -6.45 4.57
C LEU A 9 -8.31 -6.06 5.67
N ALA A 10 -8.28 -4.80 6.08
CA ALA A 10 -7.46 -4.30 7.18
C ALA A 10 -7.78 -4.97 8.52
N ASN A 11 -9.07 -5.11 8.83
CA ASN A 11 -9.55 -5.72 10.08
C ASN A 11 -9.28 -7.24 10.12
N VAL A 12 -9.36 -7.93 8.99
CA VAL A 12 -8.99 -9.36 8.92
C VAL A 12 -7.47 -9.52 9.02
N ALA A 13 -6.69 -8.64 8.38
CA ALA A 13 -5.23 -8.68 8.42
C ALA A 13 -4.71 -8.49 9.86
N SER A 14 -5.29 -7.58 10.64
CA SER A 14 -4.87 -7.33 12.03
C SER A 14 -5.21 -8.46 13.01
N LYS A 15 -6.11 -9.37 12.63
CA LYS A 15 -6.56 -10.51 13.45
C LYS A 15 -6.02 -11.85 12.98
N SER A 16 -5.29 -11.87 11.85
CA SER A 16 -4.81 -13.09 11.23
C SER A 16 -3.31 -13.27 11.47
N ASN A 17 -2.94 -14.41 12.03
CA ASN A 17 -1.54 -14.87 12.08
C ASN A 17 -1.24 -15.96 11.04
N ASP A 18 -2.26 -16.38 10.28
CA ASP A 18 -2.10 -17.38 9.22
C ASP A 18 -1.37 -16.76 8.01
N PRO A 19 -0.19 -17.27 7.63
CA PRO A 19 0.61 -16.69 6.54
C PRO A 19 -0.11 -16.71 5.20
N GLN A 20 -0.92 -17.74 4.93
CA GLN A 20 -1.61 -17.85 3.64
C GLN A 20 -2.74 -16.81 3.53
N THR A 21 -3.49 -16.61 4.62
CA THR A 21 -4.51 -15.56 4.73
C THR A 21 -3.87 -14.19 4.53
N LEU A 22 -2.79 -13.88 5.25
CA LEU A 22 -2.08 -12.61 5.10
C LEU A 22 -1.57 -12.39 3.66
N ARG A 23 -1.09 -13.45 2.99
CA ARG A 23 -0.71 -13.40 1.58
C ARG A 23 -1.90 -13.07 0.66
N MET A 24 -3.07 -13.65 0.90
CA MET A 24 -4.26 -13.32 0.11
C MET A 24 -4.72 -11.88 0.35
N LEU A 25 -4.69 -11.41 1.60
CA LEU A 25 -5.08 -10.05 1.98
C LEU A 25 -4.12 -9.00 1.41
N ALA A 26 -2.81 -9.24 1.47
CA ALA A 26 -1.81 -8.37 0.87
C ALA A 26 -2.01 -8.26 -0.65
N GLY A 27 -2.28 -9.38 -1.31
CA GLY A 27 -2.52 -9.42 -2.75
C GLY A 27 -3.78 -8.67 -3.16
N ALA A 28 -4.88 -8.89 -2.43
CA ALA A 28 -6.13 -8.18 -2.63
C ALA A 28 -5.96 -6.67 -2.44
N THR A 29 -5.35 -6.25 -1.33
CA THR A 29 -5.13 -4.83 -1.01
C THR A 29 -4.21 -4.16 -2.04
N THR A 30 -3.17 -4.86 -2.48
CA THR A 30 -2.26 -4.41 -3.55
C THR A 30 -2.98 -4.19 -4.88
N ASN A 31 -3.92 -5.08 -5.23
CA ASN A 31 -4.72 -4.93 -6.45
C ASN A 31 -5.63 -3.70 -6.37
N LEU A 32 -6.16 -3.38 -5.18
CA LEU A 32 -6.92 -2.14 -4.97
C LEU A 32 -6.02 -0.91 -5.14
N CYS A 33 -4.79 -0.91 -4.60
CA CYS A 33 -3.83 0.20 -4.76
C CYS A 33 -3.47 0.50 -6.22
N GLY A 34 -3.58 -0.48 -7.11
CA GLY A 34 -3.40 -0.31 -8.55
C GLY A 34 -4.55 0.41 -9.26
N ASN A 35 -5.68 0.65 -8.59
CA ASN A 35 -6.86 1.25 -9.19
C ASN A 35 -7.07 2.69 -8.71
N GLN A 36 -6.82 3.65 -9.61
CA GLN A 36 -6.97 5.09 -9.37
C GLN A 36 -8.36 5.46 -8.81
N LYS A 37 -9.44 4.82 -9.27
CA LYS A 37 -10.81 5.16 -8.82
C LYS A 37 -11.05 4.80 -7.35
N LEU A 38 -10.20 3.96 -6.77
CA LEU A 38 -10.32 3.48 -5.39
C LEU A 38 -9.32 4.15 -4.45
N HIS A 39 -8.51 5.09 -4.94
CA HIS A 39 -7.44 5.70 -4.15
C HIS A 39 -7.95 6.49 -2.95
N GLU A 40 -8.96 7.35 -3.14
CA GLU A 40 -9.58 8.09 -2.03
C GLU A 40 -10.20 7.14 -1.01
N MET A 41 -10.90 6.10 -1.47
CA MET A 41 -11.47 5.08 -0.59
C MET A 41 -10.40 4.32 0.22
N LEU A 42 -9.26 4.00 -0.39
CA LEU A 42 -8.15 3.34 0.32
C LEU A 42 -7.55 4.21 1.42
N ILE A 43 -7.58 5.53 1.26
CA ILE A 43 -7.12 6.47 2.28
C ILE A 43 -8.15 6.56 3.40
N GLU A 44 -9.43 6.70 3.06
CA GLU A 44 -10.53 6.73 4.04
C GLU A 44 -10.59 5.44 4.89
N ASP A 45 -10.27 4.29 4.29
CA ASP A 45 -10.33 2.98 4.93
C ASP A 45 -9.01 2.55 5.64
N ASP A 46 -8.03 3.46 5.79
CA ASP A 46 -6.70 3.15 6.37
C ASP A 46 -5.96 1.99 5.66
N GLY A 47 -6.18 1.83 4.34
CA GLY A 47 -5.62 0.73 3.56
C GLY A 47 -4.09 0.72 3.49
N ILE A 48 -3.45 1.89 3.57
CA ILE A 48 -1.98 2.02 3.64
C ILE A 48 -1.45 1.44 4.94
N LYS A 49 -2.05 1.81 6.08
CA LYS A 49 -1.67 1.27 7.39
C LYS A 49 -1.83 -0.24 7.46
N ALA A 50 -2.87 -0.78 6.83
CA ALA A 50 -3.08 -2.22 6.72
C ALA A 50 -1.94 -2.91 5.94
N LEU A 51 -1.51 -2.35 4.80
CA LEU A 51 -0.36 -2.84 4.05
C LEU A 51 0.93 -2.81 4.87
N LEU A 52 1.17 -1.72 5.59
CA LEU A 52 2.34 -1.58 6.46
C LEU A 52 2.33 -2.58 7.61
N GLY A 53 1.17 -2.83 8.22
CA GLY A 53 1.01 -3.87 9.24
C GLY A 53 1.33 -5.27 8.69
N MET A 54 0.89 -5.58 7.47
CA MET A 54 1.20 -6.86 6.83
C MET A 54 2.69 -7.06 6.52
N ALA A 55 3.46 -5.99 6.30
CA ALA A 55 4.91 -6.10 6.09
C ALA A 55 5.66 -6.62 7.33
N GLN A 56 5.06 -6.53 8.53
CA GLN A 56 5.68 -6.98 9.79
C GLN A 56 5.69 -8.51 9.96
N CYS A 57 5.04 -9.27 9.08
CA CYS A 57 4.97 -10.74 9.19
C CYS A 57 6.29 -11.47 8.86
N GLY A 58 7.30 -10.77 8.33
CA GLY A 58 8.62 -11.33 8.01
C GLY A 58 8.66 -12.28 6.80
N ASN A 59 7.54 -12.48 6.10
CA ASN A 59 7.47 -13.33 4.91
C ASN A 59 7.80 -12.54 3.63
N SER A 60 8.82 -12.98 2.89
CA SER A 60 9.30 -12.30 1.67
C SER A 60 8.23 -12.11 0.60
N ASP A 61 7.32 -13.07 0.42
CA ASP A 61 6.27 -12.98 -0.60
C ASP A 61 5.24 -11.91 -0.24
N ILE A 62 4.91 -11.80 1.05
CA ILE A 62 3.98 -10.80 1.57
C ILE A 62 4.63 -9.42 1.47
N ILE A 63 5.90 -9.30 1.86
CA ILE A 63 6.69 -8.07 1.73
C ILE A 63 6.75 -7.61 0.26
N ALA A 64 6.98 -8.51 -0.68
CA ALA A 64 7.01 -8.19 -2.11
C ALA A 64 5.65 -7.66 -2.62
N GLN A 65 4.54 -8.22 -2.14
CA GLN A 65 3.21 -7.71 -2.48
C GLN A 65 2.98 -6.33 -1.87
N VAL A 66 3.33 -6.13 -0.60
CA VAL A 66 3.26 -4.81 0.05
C VAL A 66 4.08 -3.78 -0.71
N ALA A 67 5.30 -4.11 -1.12
CA ALA A 67 6.16 -3.26 -1.96
C ALA A 67 5.42 -2.78 -3.21
N ARG A 68 4.80 -3.73 -3.93
CA ARG A 68 4.06 -3.47 -5.15
C ARG A 68 2.83 -2.59 -4.89
N GLY A 69 2.11 -2.83 -3.79
CA GLY A 69 0.98 -2.01 -3.37
C GLY A 69 1.38 -0.56 -3.12
N LEU A 70 2.44 -0.35 -2.35
CA LEU A 70 2.97 0.98 -2.05
C LEU A 70 3.49 1.69 -3.31
N ALA A 71 4.20 0.99 -4.20
CA ALA A 71 4.67 1.55 -5.47
C ALA A 71 3.50 1.98 -6.38
N ASN A 72 2.45 1.16 -6.48
CA ASN A 72 1.23 1.50 -7.22
C ASN A 72 0.55 2.75 -6.66
N PHE A 73 0.46 2.83 -5.32
CA PHE A 73 -0.13 3.97 -4.65
C PHE A 73 0.69 5.26 -4.87
N ALA A 74 2.02 5.18 -4.73
CA ALA A 74 2.94 6.30 -4.95
C ALA A 74 2.88 6.84 -6.39
N LYS A 75 2.80 5.93 -7.37
CA LYS A 75 2.66 6.29 -8.79
C LYS A 75 1.42 7.14 -9.02
N TYR A 76 0.33 6.85 -8.33
CA TYR A 76 -0.88 7.65 -8.44
C TYR A 76 -0.75 9.00 -7.72
N GLU A 77 -0.17 9.03 -6.52
CA GLU A 77 0.04 10.26 -5.77
C GLU A 77 0.90 11.27 -6.56
N SER A 78 1.95 10.77 -7.23
CA SER A 78 2.79 11.57 -8.14
C SER A 78 1.99 12.15 -9.32
N ARG A 79 1.13 11.34 -9.97
CA ARG A 79 0.27 11.80 -11.07
C ARG A 79 -0.75 12.85 -10.60
N ALA A 80 -1.32 12.69 -9.42
CA ALA A 80 -2.25 13.65 -8.83
C ALA A 80 -1.57 14.99 -8.53
N THR A 81 -0.33 14.98 -8.04
CA THR A 81 0.47 16.20 -7.81
C THR A 81 0.84 16.89 -9.13
N ILE A 82 1.29 16.14 -10.14
CA ILE A 82 1.67 16.68 -11.45
C ILE A 82 0.46 17.31 -12.18
N GLN A 83 -0.75 16.76 -12.00
CA GLN A 83 -1.99 17.32 -12.56
C GLN A 83 -2.58 18.47 -11.70
N GLY A 84 -1.90 18.89 -10.63
CA GLY A 84 -2.36 19.97 -9.75
C GLY A 84 -3.55 19.61 -8.87
N TYR A 85 -3.89 18.32 -8.76
CA TYR A 85 -5.02 17.81 -7.98
C TYR A 85 -4.69 17.65 -6.48
N ARG A 86 -3.40 17.63 -6.12
CA ARG A 86 -2.93 17.63 -4.71
C ARG A 86 -1.84 18.66 -4.46
N SER A 87 -1.97 19.35 -3.33
CA SER A 87 -0.92 20.16 -2.70
C SER A 87 -0.76 19.65 -1.27
N GLY A 88 0.37 18.99 -0.95
CA GLY A 88 0.60 18.38 0.37
C GLY A 88 1.81 17.44 0.43
N ARG A 89 2.18 16.97 1.63
CA ARG A 89 3.19 15.90 1.82
C ARG A 89 2.60 14.55 1.40
N SER A 90 3.47 13.59 1.09
CA SER A 90 3.05 12.25 0.70
C SER A 90 2.43 11.49 1.86
N LEU A 91 1.28 10.85 1.67
CA LEU A 91 0.63 10.04 2.72
C LEU A 91 1.50 8.85 3.12
N LEU A 92 2.31 8.35 2.18
CA LEU A 92 3.31 7.31 2.47
C LEU A 92 4.38 7.80 3.46
N MET A 93 4.74 9.08 3.44
CA MET A 93 5.65 9.66 4.43
C MET A 93 4.96 9.87 5.77
N GLU A 94 3.68 10.24 5.79
CA GLU A 94 2.90 10.44 7.02
C GLU A 94 2.64 9.12 7.76
N ASP A 95 2.32 8.04 7.02
CA ASP A 95 2.10 6.70 7.58
C ASP A 95 3.41 5.94 7.89
N GLY A 96 4.57 6.58 7.75
CA GLY A 96 5.86 6.01 8.13
C GLY A 96 6.30 4.85 7.23
N ALA A 97 5.87 4.82 5.96
CA ALA A 97 6.27 3.76 5.02
C ALA A 97 7.80 3.66 4.91
N LEU A 98 8.52 4.77 5.04
CA LEU A 98 9.99 4.86 5.07
C LEU A 98 10.65 4.05 6.21
N PHE A 99 9.97 3.81 7.33
CA PHE A 99 10.49 3.03 8.45
C PHE A 99 10.19 1.53 8.33
N VAL A 100 9.19 1.18 7.54
CA VAL A 100 8.76 -0.22 7.32
C VAL A 100 9.50 -0.85 6.13
N VAL A 101 10.02 -0.02 5.23
CA VAL A 101 10.82 -0.44 4.07
C VAL A 101 12.28 -0.70 4.45
N ASP A 102 12.62 -1.96 4.73
CA ASP A 102 14.03 -2.39 4.73
C ASP A 102 14.62 -2.25 3.30
N TYR A 103 15.96 -2.29 3.15
CA TYR A 103 16.72 -2.03 1.92
C TYR A 103 16.13 -2.68 0.64
N GLN A 104 15.48 -3.85 0.76
CA GLN A 104 14.81 -4.52 -0.36
C GLN A 104 13.59 -3.78 -0.92
N LEU A 105 12.76 -3.15 -0.09
CA LEU A 105 11.63 -2.36 -0.58
C LEU A 105 12.10 -1.04 -1.18
N TYR A 106 13.15 -0.42 -0.62
CA TYR A 106 13.75 0.79 -1.20
C TYR A 106 14.26 0.52 -2.61
N CYS A 107 14.96 -0.60 -2.84
CA CYS A 107 15.38 -1.00 -4.18
C CYS A 107 14.18 -1.17 -5.12
N TYR A 108 13.09 -1.81 -4.70
CA TYR A 108 11.90 -1.99 -5.55
C TYR A 108 11.16 -0.67 -5.84
N PHE A 109 11.10 0.22 -4.86
CA PHE A 109 10.44 1.53 -4.96
C PHE A 109 11.24 2.50 -5.85
N VAL A 110 12.57 2.52 -5.72
CA VAL A 110 13.47 3.29 -6.60
C VAL A 110 13.43 2.73 -8.03
N PHE A 111 13.47 1.41 -8.21
CA PHE A 111 13.52 0.79 -9.54
C PHE A 111 12.24 1.01 -10.36
N ASN A 112 11.06 1.04 -9.72
CA ASN A 112 9.78 1.26 -10.42
C ASN A 112 9.39 2.74 -10.62
N GLN A 113 10.04 3.68 -9.94
CA GLN A 113 9.88 5.11 -10.22
C GLN A 113 10.67 5.55 -11.48
N THR A 114 11.63 4.74 -11.95
CA THR A 114 12.52 5.06 -13.09
C THR A 114 12.12 4.47 -14.44
N SER A 115 11.02 3.70 -14.53
CA SER A 115 10.51 3.24 -15.83
C SER A 115 9.46 4.22 -16.36
N TYR A 116 9.93 5.09 -17.26
CA TYR A 116 9.19 6.05 -18.08
C TYR A 116 7.92 5.48 -18.72
#